data_AF-Q6Q9G5-F1
#
_entry.id   AF-Q6Q9G5-F1
#
_cell.length_a   1.000
_cell.length_b   1.000
_cell.length_c   1.000
_cell.angle_alpha   90.00
_cell.angle_beta   90.00
_cell.angle_gamma   90.00
#
_symmetry.space_group_name_H-M   'P 1'
#
loop_
_entity.id
_entity.type
_entity.pdbx_description
1 polymer ?
#
loop_
_entity_poly.entity_id
_entity_poly.type
_entity_poly.pdbx_seq_one_letter_code
_entity_poly.pdbx_strand_id
1 'polypeptide(L)'
;GKISLLRAFCLKTGVQILLREYNFEMKNKPTFGESDIVNVFPVVKHINPRASDAYNFYTTGQSKIQQGYFKDGYDLISEALNLLNNVYGAMHPENAQCLRMLARLSYIMGDPQEALAIQQRAVLMSERVNGIDHPYTIAEYAPLALYCFANSQISTALKLLYRARCLATIVCGENHPDIALLDSNISLILHAVGEYELSLRFLEHALALNIKYYGEKSLKGGRLVYHLVARNTELHGRIFRSALNNEKETYGHPISNSLGENARRRHRKSVRSGLAPSEPKTGRVVPARKKNGTNLPTPKWEKL
;
A
#
# COMPACT_ATOMS: atom_id res chain seq x y z
N GLY A 1 -6.40 19.65 -6.98
CA GLY A 1 -7.42 20.69 -7.29
C GLY A 1 -6.83 21.85 -8.11
N LYS A 2 -7.59 22.94 -8.36
CA LYS A 2 -7.18 24.08 -9.21
C LYS A 2 -5.80 24.68 -8.81
N ILE A 3 -5.55 24.86 -7.51
CA ILE A 3 -4.29 25.36 -6.95
C ILE A 3 -3.08 24.47 -7.30
N SER A 4 -3.27 23.14 -7.30
CA SER A 4 -2.22 22.17 -7.65
C SER A 4 -1.84 22.26 -9.14
N LEU A 5 -2.82 22.50 -10.02
CA LEU A 5 -2.57 22.78 -11.44
C LEU A 5 -1.83 24.11 -11.64
N LEU A 6 -2.18 25.16 -10.89
CA LEU A 6 -1.44 26.43 -10.91
C LEU A 6 0.02 26.21 -10.47
N ARG A 7 0.25 25.51 -9.35
CA ARG A 7 1.61 25.18 -8.87
C ARG A 7 2.41 24.41 -9.91
N ALA A 8 1.80 23.43 -10.57
CA ALA A 8 2.42 22.65 -11.64
C ALA A 8 2.67 23.45 -12.94
N PHE A 9 1.84 24.46 -13.24
CA PHE A 9 2.09 25.43 -14.31
C PHE A 9 3.29 26.31 -13.99
N CYS A 10 3.29 26.96 -12.82
CA CYS A 10 4.37 27.82 -12.34
C CYS A 10 5.74 27.13 -12.38
N LEU A 11 5.81 25.87 -11.92
CA LEU A 11 7.05 25.07 -11.96
C LEU A 11 7.51 24.72 -13.40
N LYS A 12 6.60 24.65 -14.38
CA LYS A 12 6.93 24.36 -15.78
C LYS A 12 7.24 25.59 -16.63
N THR A 13 6.74 26.75 -16.23
CA THR A 13 6.95 28.04 -16.92
C THR A 13 8.01 28.92 -16.25
N GLY A 14 8.34 28.65 -14.99
CA GLY A 14 9.27 29.45 -14.19
C GLY A 14 8.63 30.69 -13.56
N VAL A 15 7.31 30.88 -13.73
CA VAL A 15 6.58 32.04 -13.20
C VAL A 15 6.33 31.84 -11.70
N GLN A 16 6.85 32.74 -10.87
CA GLN A 16 6.55 32.81 -9.45
C GLN A 16 5.37 33.76 -9.23
N ILE A 17 4.29 33.23 -8.65
CA ILE A 17 3.05 33.98 -8.33
C ILE A 17 3.02 34.27 -6.83
N LEU A 18 2.46 35.42 -6.46
CA LEU A 18 2.27 35.86 -5.07
C LEU A 18 1.39 34.87 -4.28
N LEU A 19 1.74 34.60 -3.03
CA LEU A 19 0.95 33.72 -2.15
C LEU A 19 -0.33 34.44 -1.70
N ARG A 20 -1.45 34.14 -2.37
CA ARG A 20 -2.77 34.70 -2.08
C ARG A 20 -3.87 33.66 -2.31
N GLU A 21 -5.00 33.81 -1.63
CA GLU A 21 -6.23 33.09 -1.95
C GLU A 21 -6.84 33.60 -3.26
N TYR A 22 -6.55 32.91 -4.37
CA TYR A 22 -7.11 33.22 -5.68
C TYR A 22 -8.53 32.64 -5.81
N ASN A 23 -9.51 33.50 -6.11
CA ASN A 23 -10.88 33.06 -6.38
C ASN A 23 -11.01 32.63 -7.85
N PHE A 24 -11.15 31.32 -8.07
CA PHE A 24 -11.27 30.69 -9.38
C PHE A 24 -12.72 30.45 -9.84
N GLU A 25 -13.71 31.18 -9.31
CA GLU A 25 -15.14 30.95 -9.57
C GLU A 25 -15.87 32.17 -10.13
N MET A 26 -15.32 33.38 -9.92
CA MET A 26 -15.85 34.61 -10.51
C MET A 26 -15.57 34.68 -12.02
N LYS A 27 -16.61 34.53 -12.85
CA LYS A 27 -16.51 34.66 -14.31
C LYS A 27 -16.26 36.09 -14.80
N ASN A 28 -16.65 37.10 -14.01
CA ASN A 28 -16.71 38.51 -14.45
C ASN A 28 -15.48 39.34 -14.04
N LYS A 29 -14.43 38.73 -13.48
CA LYS A 29 -13.19 39.40 -13.09
C LYS A 29 -12.00 38.47 -13.35
N PRO A 30 -10.89 38.92 -13.94
CA PRO A 30 -9.71 38.09 -14.09
C PRO A 30 -9.18 37.65 -12.71
N THR A 31 -8.88 36.35 -12.57
CA THR A 31 -8.36 35.77 -11.32
C THR A 31 -6.94 36.24 -10.99
N PHE A 32 -6.16 36.64 -12.00
CA PHE A 32 -4.79 37.13 -11.87
C PHE A 32 -4.66 38.51 -12.52
N GLY A 33 -3.90 39.41 -11.88
CA GLY A 33 -3.39 40.64 -12.47
C GLY A 33 -1.87 40.61 -12.62
N GLU A 34 -1.31 41.63 -13.27
CA GLU A 34 0.14 41.76 -13.47
C GLU A 34 0.91 41.83 -12.15
N SER A 35 0.32 42.46 -11.13
CA SER A 35 0.85 42.55 -9.76
C SER A 35 0.95 41.22 -9.01
N ASP A 36 0.33 40.14 -9.50
CA ASP A 36 0.43 38.82 -8.89
C ASP A 36 1.70 38.08 -9.35
N ILE A 37 2.40 38.54 -10.40
CA ILE A 37 3.66 37.97 -10.88
C ILE A 37 4.82 38.58 -10.09
N VAL A 38 5.42 37.77 -9.21
CA VAL A 38 6.55 38.20 -8.35
C VAL A 38 7.89 38.07 -9.08
N ASN A 39 8.06 37.02 -9.88
CA ASN A 39 9.31 36.79 -10.63
C ASN A 39 9.07 35.83 -11.81
N VAL A 40 9.99 35.79 -12.77
CA VAL A 40 10.00 34.81 -13.88
C VAL A 40 11.41 34.26 -14.06
N PHE A 41 11.62 32.99 -13.76
CA PHE A 41 12.90 32.29 -13.90
C PHE A 41 12.99 31.55 -15.24
N PRO A 42 14.15 31.56 -15.93
CA PRO A 42 14.34 30.77 -17.15
C PRO A 42 14.42 29.27 -16.84
N VAL A 43 13.36 28.52 -17.18
CA VAL A 43 13.36 27.05 -17.05
C VAL A 43 14.20 26.43 -18.17
N VAL A 44 15.43 26.01 -17.84
CA VAL A 44 16.34 25.35 -18.79
C VAL A 44 15.79 23.97 -19.18
N LYS A 45 15.20 23.89 -20.37
CA LYS A 45 14.76 22.63 -20.98
C LYS A 45 15.95 21.91 -21.61
N HIS A 46 16.68 21.17 -20.78
CA HIS A 46 17.72 20.27 -21.28
C HIS A 46 17.14 19.25 -22.28
N ILE A 47 17.83 19.04 -23.39
CA ILE A 47 17.60 17.90 -24.27
C ILE A 47 18.28 16.70 -23.60
N ASN A 48 17.57 16.02 -22.69
CA ASN A 48 18.13 14.87 -21.98
C ASN A 48 18.53 13.79 -23.01
N PRO A 49 19.81 13.38 -23.09
CA PRO A 49 20.29 12.43 -24.08
C PRO A 49 19.76 11.04 -23.72
N ARG A 50 18.72 10.59 -24.42
CA ARG A 50 18.04 9.33 -24.09
C ARG A 50 18.99 8.14 -24.21
N ALA A 51 19.28 7.50 -23.08
CA ALA A 51 20.01 6.23 -23.00
C ALA A 51 19.13 5.07 -23.51
N SER A 52 18.93 4.98 -24.82
CA SER A 52 18.08 3.97 -25.48
C SER A 52 18.40 2.55 -25.02
N ASP A 53 19.67 2.20 -24.91
CA ASP A 53 20.09 0.86 -24.50
C ASP A 53 19.70 0.57 -23.06
N ALA A 54 19.95 1.50 -22.13
CA ALA A 54 19.56 1.36 -20.73
C ALA A 54 18.03 1.25 -20.57
N TYR A 55 17.25 1.93 -21.41
CA TYR A 55 15.80 1.78 -21.48
C TYR A 55 15.37 0.39 -22.01
N ASN A 56 16.12 -0.17 -22.97
CA ASN A 56 15.90 -1.53 -23.47
C ASN A 56 16.21 -2.59 -22.39
N PHE A 57 17.29 -2.43 -21.62
CA PHE A 57 17.59 -3.26 -20.45
C PHE A 57 16.48 -3.16 -19.39
N TYR A 58 16.05 -1.95 -19.02
CA TYR A 58 15.01 -1.73 -18.01
C TYR A 58 13.63 -2.28 -18.42
N THR A 59 13.24 -2.17 -19.70
CA THR A 59 11.98 -2.76 -20.19
C THR A 59 12.05 -4.29 -20.33
N THR A 60 13.21 -4.84 -20.72
CA THR A 60 13.45 -6.29 -20.73
C THR A 60 13.41 -6.89 -19.33
N GLY A 61 14.04 -6.23 -18.36
CA GLY A 61 13.98 -6.58 -16.94
C GLY A 61 12.53 -6.58 -16.41
N GLN A 62 11.74 -5.54 -16.72
CA GLN A 62 10.30 -5.52 -16.37
C GLN A 62 9.50 -6.67 -17.00
N SER A 63 9.84 -7.12 -18.21
CA SER A 63 9.22 -8.28 -18.85
C SER A 63 9.58 -9.59 -18.13
N LYS A 64 10.85 -9.77 -17.78
CA LYS A 64 11.33 -10.91 -16.98
C LYS A 64 10.68 -11.00 -15.60
N ILE A 65 10.49 -9.87 -14.93
CA ILE A 65 9.80 -9.79 -13.62
C ILE A 65 8.33 -10.19 -13.74
N GLN A 66 7.65 -9.80 -14.82
CA GLN A 66 6.27 -10.22 -15.09
C GLN A 66 6.14 -11.72 -15.40
N GLN A 67 7.21 -12.33 -15.93
CA GLN A 67 7.32 -13.78 -16.14
C GLN A 67 7.73 -14.56 -14.87
N GLY A 68 8.07 -13.87 -13.77
CA GLY A 68 8.50 -14.47 -12.50
C GLY A 68 10.01 -14.70 -12.36
N TYR A 69 10.82 -14.32 -13.35
CA TYR A 69 12.28 -14.41 -13.29
C TYR A 69 12.87 -13.22 -12.51
N PHE A 70 12.72 -13.24 -11.18
CA PHE A 70 13.10 -12.12 -10.32
C PHE A 70 14.61 -11.84 -10.27
N LYS A 71 15.46 -12.88 -10.40
CA LYS A 71 16.93 -12.73 -10.42
C LYS A 71 17.41 -12.09 -11.73
N ASP A 72 17.07 -12.68 -12.88
CA ASP A 72 17.30 -12.08 -14.21
C ASP A 72 16.83 -10.61 -14.26
N GLY A 73 15.66 -10.34 -13.66
CA GLY A 73 15.08 -9.01 -13.58
C GLY A 73 15.80 -8.03 -12.65
N TYR A 74 16.49 -8.52 -11.62
CA TYR A 74 17.35 -7.70 -10.74
C TYR A 74 18.63 -7.32 -11.49
N ASP A 75 19.29 -8.30 -12.09
CA ASP A 75 20.56 -8.13 -12.80
C ASP A 75 20.41 -7.15 -13.99
N LEU A 76 19.39 -7.35 -14.84
CA LEU A 76 19.09 -6.46 -15.97
C LEU A 76 18.78 -5.01 -15.55
N ILE A 77 18.20 -4.80 -14.37
CA ILE A 77 17.90 -3.44 -13.85
C ILE A 77 19.12 -2.83 -13.15
N SER A 78 20.01 -3.65 -12.58
CA SER A 78 21.31 -3.22 -12.08
C SER A 78 22.22 -2.76 -13.23
N GLU A 79 22.26 -3.52 -14.33
CA GLU A 79 22.93 -3.12 -15.57
C GLU A 79 22.35 -1.82 -16.14
N ALA A 80 21.02 -1.71 -16.24
CA ALA A 80 20.36 -0.47 -16.66
C ALA A 80 20.74 0.72 -15.76
N LEU A 81 20.73 0.56 -14.43
CA LEU A 81 21.13 1.60 -13.49
C LEU A 81 22.59 2.04 -13.67
N ASN A 82 23.50 1.11 -13.93
CA ASN A 82 24.91 1.44 -14.20
C ASN A 82 25.08 2.21 -15.51
N LEU A 83 24.36 1.84 -16.58
CA LEU A 83 24.34 2.59 -17.83
C LEU A 83 23.73 4.00 -17.65
N LEU A 84 22.62 4.13 -16.91
CA LEU A 84 21.99 5.43 -16.61
C LEU A 84 22.91 6.34 -15.79
N ASN A 85 23.61 5.80 -14.79
CA ASN A 85 24.61 6.54 -14.00
C ASN A 85 25.77 7.05 -14.88
N ASN A 86 26.19 6.28 -15.89
CA ASN A 86 27.27 6.69 -16.81
C ASN A 86 26.82 7.77 -17.82
N VAL A 87 25.57 7.73 -18.29
CA VAL A 87 25.06 8.69 -19.30
C VAL A 87 24.56 9.99 -18.67
N TYR A 88 23.83 9.92 -17.57
CA TYR A 88 23.20 11.10 -16.94
C TYR A 88 23.89 11.56 -15.64
N GLY A 89 24.89 10.82 -15.16
CA GLY A 89 25.45 11.00 -13.83
C GLY A 89 24.56 10.41 -12.72
N ALA A 90 25.03 10.53 -11.47
CA ALA A 90 24.42 9.88 -10.31
C ALA A 90 23.10 10.51 -9.80
N MET A 91 22.61 11.60 -10.41
CA MET A 91 21.47 12.40 -9.91
C MET A 91 20.45 12.67 -11.03
N HIS A 92 19.82 11.61 -11.54
CA HIS A 92 18.81 11.67 -12.59
C HIS A 92 17.53 10.90 -12.17
N PRO A 93 16.32 11.34 -12.55
CA PRO A 93 15.08 10.72 -12.07
C PRO A 93 14.82 9.31 -12.62
N GLU A 94 15.46 8.91 -13.73
CA GLU A 94 15.37 7.52 -14.24
C GLU A 94 16.10 6.55 -13.29
N ASN A 95 17.26 6.93 -12.75
CA ASN A 95 18.04 6.13 -11.80
C ASN A 95 17.22 5.85 -10.52
N ALA A 96 16.43 6.83 -10.05
CA ALA A 96 15.53 6.65 -8.91
C ALA A 96 14.40 5.64 -9.20
N GLN A 97 13.92 5.54 -10.44
CA GLN A 97 12.94 4.51 -10.83
C GLN A 97 13.57 3.11 -10.83
N CYS A 98 14.81 2.97 -11.31
CA CYS A 98 15.55 1.71 -11.24
C CYS A 98 15.81 1.29 -9.78
N LEU A 99 16.29 2.19 -8.92
CA LEU A 99 16.47 1.91 -7.48
C LEU A 99 15.16 1.44 -6.82
N ARG A 100 14.03 2.12 -7.07
CA ARG A 100 12.72 1.70 -6.55
C ARG A 100 12.34 0.28 -6.99
N MET A 101 12.66 -0.09 -8.23
CA MET A 101 12.39 -1.45 -8.73
C MET A 101 13.33 -2.48 -8.11
N LEU A 102 14.62 -2.16 -7.96
CA LEU A 102 15.61 -3.03 -7.27
C LEU A 102 15.21 -3.27 -5.81
N ALA A 103 14.85 -2.22 -5.05
CA ALA A 103 14.38 -2.34 -3.66
C ALA A 103 13.15 -3.27 -3.55
N ARG A 104 12.22 -3.17 -4.51
CA ARG A 104 11.06 -4.06 -4.59
C ARG A 104 11.44 -5.51 -4.88
N LEU A 105 12.48 -5.75 -5.67
CA LEU A 105 12.97 -7.10 -5.99
C LEU A 105 13.72 -7.71 -4.81
N SER A 106 14.65 -7.00 -4.16
CA SER A 106 15.33 -7.48 -2.94
C SER A 106 14.31 -7.90 -1.86
N TYR A 107 13.25 -7.11 -1.68
CA TYR A 107 12.16 -7.47 -0.76
C TYR A 107 11.40 -8.74 -1.16
N ILE A 108 11.23 -9.00 -2.46
CA ILE A 108 10.59 -10.23 -2.98
C ILE A 108 11.54 -11.44 -2.89
N MET A 109 12.85 -11.22 -3.02
CA MET A 109 13.88 -12.27 -2.92
C MET A 109 14.14 -12.70 -1.47
N GLY A 110 13.87 -11.84 -0.49
CA GLY A 110 13.92 -12.17 0.95
C GLY A 110 14.77 -11.23 1.80
N ASP A 111 15.32 -10.15 1.23
CA ASP A 111 16.33 -9.29 1.84
C ASP A 111 15.78 -7.89 2.19
N PRO A 112 15.00 -7.74 3.30
CA PRO A 112 14.34 -6.49 3.64
C PRO A 112 15.33 -5.38 4.05
N GLN A 113 16.53 -5.73 4.52
CA GLN A 113 17.57 -4.77 4.89
C GLN A 113 18.20 -4.12 3.65
N GLU A 114 18.49 -4.90 2.60
CA GLU A 114 18.96 -4.37 1.32
C GLU A 114 17.86 -3.50 0.66
N ALA A 115 16.62 -3.98 0.65
CA ALA A 115 15.47 -3.23 0.14
C ALA A 115 15.31 -1.86 0.82
N LEU A 116 15.47 -1.80 2.15
CA LEU A 116 15.45 -0.55 2.91
C LEU A 116 16.59 0.39 2.50
N ALA A 117 17.83 -0.12 2.39
CA ALA A 117 18.99 0.68 2.01
C ALA A 117 18.88 1.24 0.57
N ILE A 118 18.39 0.43 -0.38
CA ILE A 118 18.16 0.86 -1.76
C ILE A 118 17.02 1.90 -1.82
N GLN A 119 15.90 1.69 -1.12
CA GLN A 119 14.79 2.66 -1.13
C GLN A 119 15.15 3.97 -0.42
N GLN A 120 16.00 3.96 0.61
CA GLN A 120 16.54 5.19 1.21
C GLN A 120 17.33 6.02 0.18
N ARG A 121 18.14 5.37 -0.67
CA ARG A 121 18.84 6.04 -1.78
C ARG A 121 17.87 6.60 -2.82
N ALA A 122 16.82 5.86 -3.17
CA ALA A 122 15.76 6.32 -4.08
C ALA A 122 15.01 7.56 -3.55
N VAL A 123 14.68 7.58 -2.26
CA VAL A 123 14.05 8.73 -1.58
C VAL A 123 14.99 9.93 -1.58
N LEU A 124 16.25 9.77 -1.15
CA LEU A 124 17.23 10.87 -1.10
C LEU A 124 17.48 11.48 -2.49
N MET A 125 17.56 10.65 -3.54
CA MET A 125 17.69 11.13 -4.92
C MET A 125 16.42 11.88 -5.37
N SER A 126 15.24 11.40 -5.02
CA SER A 126 13.96 12.07 -5.34
C SER A 126 13.82 13.42 -4.60
N GLU A 127 14.19 13.50 -3.32
CA GLU A 127 14.25 14.76 -2.55
C GLU A 127 15.22 15.77 -3.20
N ARG A 128 16.34 15.32 -3.78
CA ARG A 128 17.36 16.17 -4.42
C ARG A 128 17.03 16.60 -5.84
N VAL A 129 16.43 15.71 -6.64
CA VAL A 129 16.15 15.93 -8.07
C VAL A 129 14.79 16.59 -8.29
N ASN A 130 13.76 16.16 -7.54
CA ASN A 130 12.38 16.62 -7.71
C ASN A 130 11.92 17.57 -6.59
N GLY A 131 12.59 17.56 -5.44
CA GLY A 131 12.17 18.29 -4.24
C GLY A 131 11.23 17.47 -3.35
N ILE A 132 11.13 17.88 -2.09
CA ILE A 132 10.35 17.20 -1.03
C ILE A 132 8.84 17.19 -1.33
N ASP A 133 8.33 18.30 -1.88
CA ASP A 133 6.91 18.51 -2.20
C ASP A 133 6.43 17.83 -3.49
N HIS A 134 7.32 17.15 -4.22
CA HIS A 134 6.93 16.57 -5.51
C HIS A 134 6.11 15.28 -5.31
N PRO A 135 4.99 15.07 -6.05
CA PRO A 135 4.15 13.88 -5.89
C PRO A 135 4.90 12.54 -5.97
N TYR A 136 5.90 12.42 -6.86
CA TYR A 136 6.77 11.23 -6.89
C TYR A 136 7.58 11.04 -5.60
N THR A 137 8.22 12.08 -5.07
CA THR A 137 8.97 12.02 -3.79
C THR A 137 8.04 11.65 -2.64
N ILE A 138 6.81 12.18 -2.62
CA ILE A 138 5.80 11.86 -1.62
C ILE A 138 5.40 10.37 -1.71
N ALA A 139 5.29 9.82 -2.92
CA ALA A 139 5.01 8.40 -3.14
C ALA A 139 6.15 7.47 -2.66
N GLU A 140 7.43 7.89 -2.75
CA GLU A 140 8.58 7.06 -2.31
C GLU A 140 8.61 6.77 -0.80
N TYR A 141 8.02 7.65 0.03
CA TYR A 141 7.95 7.42 1.48
C TYR A 141 7.07 6.22 1.86
N ALA A 142 6.09 5.84 1.02
CA ALA A 142 5.18 4.73 1.33
C ALA A 142 5.88 3.35 1.20
N PRO A 143 6.61 3.02 0.11
CA PRO A 143 7.50 1.86 0.08
C PRO A 143 8.58 1.91 1.18
N LEU A 144 9.19 3.08 1.44
CA LEU A 144 10.20 3.19 2.50
C LEU A 144 9.62 2.83 3.88
N ALA A 145 8.44 3.32 4.21
CA ALA A 145 7.75 2.99 5.46
C ALA A 145 7.40 1.49 5.55
N LEU A 146 7.02 0.86 4.44
CA LEU A 146 6.77 -0.59 4.38
C LEU A 146 8.05 -1.40 4.66
N TYR A 147 9.20 -0.99 4.11
CA TYR A 147 10.49 -1.64 4.40
C TYR A 147 10.99 -1.34 5.82
N CYS A 148 10.76 -0.14 6.37
CA CYS A 148 10.98 0.12 7.79
C CYS A 148 10.12 -0.80 8.68
N PHE A 149 8.84 -0.99 8.36
CA PHE A 149 7.96 -1.89 9.10
C PHE A 149 8.41 -3.36 9.02
N ALA A 150 8.84 -3.84 7.85
CA ALA A 150 9.38 -5.19 7.67
C ALA A 150 10.66 -5.43 8.48
N ASN A 151 11.48 -4.40 8.69
CA ASN A 151 12.66 -4.43 9.56
C ASN A 151 12.34 -4.03 11.03
N SER A 152 11.08 -4.17 11.46
CA SER A 152 10.57 -3.88 12.82
C SER A 152 10.70 -2.42 13.28
N GLN A 153 11.04 -1.47 12.41
CA GLN A 153 11.17 -0.03 12.72
C GLN A 153 9.81 0.70 12.67
N ILE A 154 8.84 0.20 13.43
CA ILE A 154 7.43 0.64 13.42
C ILE A 154 7.29 2.16 13.64
N SER A 155 8.01 2.72 14.61
CA SER A 155 7.93 4.15 14.94
C SER A 155 8.49 5.05 13.84
N THR A 156 9.49 4.61 13.10
CA THR A 156 10.01 5.28 11.90
C THR A 156 9.00 5.19 10.75
N ALA A 157 8.41 4.01 10.53
CA ALA A 157 7.43 3.79 9.47
C ALA A 157 6.19 4.69 9.63
N LEU A 158 5.62 4.78 10.84
CA LEU A 158 4.49 5.69 11.12
C LEU A 158 4.87 7.16 10.89
N LYS A 159 6.03 7.62 11.37
CA LYS A 159 6.51 8.99 11.14
C LYS A 159 6.65 9.33 9.65
N LEU A 160 7.16 8.39 8.85
CA LEU A 160 7.28 8.55 7.39
C LEU A 160 5.91 8.65 6.71
N LEU A 161 4.95 7.78 7.06
CA LEU A 161 3.61 7.84 6.48
C LEU A 161 2.85 9.10 6.90
N TYR A 162 2.96 9.55 8.15
CA TYR A 162 2.35 10.81 8.57
C TYR A 162 2.97 12.03 7.86
N ARG A 163 4.30 12.07 7.67
CA ARG A 163 4.97 13.09 6.84
C ARG A 163 4.45 13.07 5.41
N ALA A 164 4.37 11.89 4.79
CA ALA A 164 3.85 11.72 3.43
C ALA A 164 2.39 12.16 3.30
N ARG A 165 1.53 11.82 4.27
CA ARG A 165 0.12 12.23 4.31
C ARG A 165 -0.02 13.76 4.37
N CYS A 166 0.71 14.42 5.27
CA CYS A 166 0.67 15.88 5.38
C CYS A 166 1.12 16.57 4.09
N LEU A 167 2.20 16.10 3.46
CA LEU A 167 2.67 16.62 2.17
C LEU A 167 1.64 16.36 1.05
N ALA A 168 1.03 15.17 0.97
CA ALA A 168 -0.02 14.86 0.01
C ALA A 168 -1.25 15.76 0.16
N THR A 169 -1.70 16.02 1.41
CA THR A 169 -2.78 16.97 1.71
C THR A 169 -2.45 18.38 1.23
N ILE A 170 -1.23 18.87 1.47
CA ILE A 170 -0.80 20.23 1.05
C ILE A 170 -0.72 20.34 -0.48
N VAL A 171 -0.23 19.31 -1.19
CA VAL A 171 0.06 19.36 -2.63
C VAL A 171 -1.17 19.04 -3.50
N CYS A 172 -2.01 18.09 -3.07
CA CYS A 172 -3.14 17.60 -3.85
C CYS A 172 -4.51 18.01 -3.28
N GLY A 173 -4.59 18.24 -1.97
CA GLY A 173 -5.82 18.41 -1.17
C GLY A 173 -6.31 17.09 -0.57
N GLU A 174 -6.98 17.14 0.60
CA GLU A 174 -7.44 15.97 1.38
C GLU A 174 -8.26 14.94 0.60
N ASN A 175 -8.87 15.37 -0.51
CA ASN A 175 -9.71 14.52 -1.35
C ASN A 175 -8.91 13.69 -2.39
N HIS A 176 -7.57 13.66 -2.36
CA HIS A 176 -6.82 12.92 -3.38
C HIS A 176 -6.87 11.39 -3.17
N PRO A 177 -7.04 10.56 -4.22
CA PRO A 177 -7.04 9.09 -4.07
C PRO A 177 -5.74 8.53 -3.46
N ASP A 178 -4.59 9.19 -3.66
CA ASP A 178 -3.32 8.79 -3.02
C ASP A 178 -3.36 8.86 -1.49
N ILE A 179 -4.19 9.74 -0.92
CA ILE A 179 -4.38 9.84 0.54
C ILE A 179 -5.11 8.61 1.05
N ALA A 180 -6.03 8.01 0.27
CA ALA A 180 -6.65 6.75 0.63
C ALA A 180 -5.63 5.58 0.63
N LEU A 181 -4.60 5.61 -0.23
CA LEU A 181 -3.51 4.64 -0.20
C LEU A 181 -2.60 4.83 1.02
N LEU A 182 -2.26 6.08 1.36
CA LEU A 182 -1.48 6.41 2.55
C LEU A 182 -2.23 6.04 3.84
N ASP A 183 -3.52 6.35 3.94
CA ASP A 183 -4.37 5.99 5.08
C ASP A 183 -4.58 4.48 5.21
N SER A 184 -4.65 3.75 4.08
CA SER A 184 -4.62 2.28 4.08
C SER A 184 -3.32 1.74 4.68
N ASN A 185 -2.17 2.31 4.31
CA ASN A 185 -0.87 1.90 4.85
C ASN A 185 -0.71 2.28 6.34
N ILE A 186 -1.23 3.44 6.77
CA ILE A 186 -1.25 3.86 8.18
C ILE A 186 -2.11 2.88 8.99
N SER A 187 -3.34 2.57 8.52
CA SER A 187 -4.24 1.65 9.22
C SER A 187 -3.67 0.24 9.37
N LEU A 188 -2.93 -0.26 8.38
CA LEU A 188 -2.21 -1.54 8.45
C LEU A 188 -1.14 -1.56 9.56
N ILE A 189 -0.31 -0.51 9.66
CA ILE A 189 0.74 -0.47 10.69
C ILE A 189 0.13 -0.25 12.09
N LEU A 190 -0.90 0.59 12.22
CA LEU A 190 -1.62 0.78 13.48
C LEU A 190 -2.30 -0.53 13.95
N HIS A 191 -2.88 -1.31 13.03
CA HIS A 191 -3.44 -2.63 13.33
C HIS A 191 -2.38 -3.62 13.84
N ALA A 192 -1.14 -3.55 13.33
CA ALA A 192 -0.03 -4.36 13.82
C ALA A 192 0.53 -3.91 15.20
N VAL A 193 0.28 -2.66 15.60
CA VAL A 193 0.62 -2.13 16.94
C VAL A 193 -0.47 -2.45 17.99
N GLY A 194 -1.70 -2.69 17.54
CA GLY A 194 -2.88 -2.81 18.41
C GLY A 194 -3.68 -1.52 18.59
N GLU A 195 -3.34 -0.46 17.85
CA GLU A 195 -4.03 0.83 17.84
C GLU A 195 -5.27 0.78 16.93
N TYR A 196 -6.18 -0.13 17.26
CA TYR A 196 -7.25 -0.56 16.35
C TYR A 196 -8.34 0.48 16.11
N GLU A 197 -8.66 1.33 17.08
CA GLU A 197 -9.64 2.41 16.90
C GLU A 197 -9.10 3.48 15.93
N LEU A 198 -7.83 3.88 16.10
CA LEU A 198 -7.17 4.80 15.18
C LEU A 198 -7.03 4.18 13.79
N SER A 199 -6.64 2.89 13.71
CA SER A 199 -6.62 2.12 12.47
C SER A 199 -7.97 2.18 11.75
N LEU A 200 -9.07 1.92 12.46
CA LEU A 200 -10.43 1.94 11.89
C LEU A 200 -10.81 3.31 11.33
N ARG A 201 -10.53 4.42 12.05
CA ARG A 201 -10.83 5.79 11.59
C ARG A 201 -10.12 6.16 10.27
N PHE A 202 -8.82 5.81 10.13
CA PHE A 202 -8.09 6.03 8.87
C PHE A 202 -8.65 5.17 7.72
N LEU A 203 -9.10 3.96 8.06
CA LEU A 203 -9.59 2.97 7.11
C LEU A 203 -11.00 3.34 6.59
N GLU A 204 -11.87 3.88 7.44
CA GLU A 204 -13.15 4.51 7.06
C GLU A 204 -12.94 5.72 6.14
N HIS A 205 -11.95 6.58 6.44
CA HIS A 205 -11.61 7.72 5.58
C HIS A 205 -11.10 7.25 4.19
N ALA A 206 -10.21 6.24 4.16
CA ALA A 206 -9.75 5.62 2.93
C ALA A 206 -10.90 4.98 2.12
N LEU A 207 -11.89 4.39 2.79
CA LEU A 207 -13.08 3.81 2.17
C LEU A 207 -13.96 4.90 1.54
N ALA A 208 -14.25 5.98 2.28
CA ALA A 208 -15.05 7.11 1.78
C ALA A 208 -14.41 7.76 0.54
N LEU A 209 -13.08 7.95 0.54
CA LEU A 209 -12.34 8.43 -0.63
C LEU A 209 -12.38 7.44 -1.81
N ASN A 210 -12.21 6.13 -1.58
CA ASN A 210 -12.27 5.13 -2.64
C ASN A 210 -13.65 5.08 -3.33
N ILE A 211 -14.73 5.12 -2.55
CA ILE A 211 -16.11 5.17 -3.08
C ILE A 211 -16.30 6.45 -3.91
N LYS A 212 -15.86 7.60 -3.40
CA LYS A 212 -16.00 8.91 -4.06
C LYS A 212 -15.31 9.00 -5.43
N TYR A 213 -14.15 8.35 -5.60
CA TYR A 213 -13.32 8.49 -6.82
C TYR A 213 -13.45 7.34 -7.82
N TYR A 214 -13.64 6.10 -7.35
CA TYR A 214 -13.69 4.93 -8.22
C TYR A 214 -15.05 4.22 -8.21
N GLY A 215 -15.98 4.68 -7.38
CA GLY A 215 -17.25 3.99 -7.10
C GLY A 215 -17.07 2.70 -6.30
N GLU A 216 -18.19 2.19 -5.79
CA GLU A 216 -18.27 0.94 -5.02
C GLU A 216 -17.67 -0.28 -5.76
N LYS A 217 -17.64 -0.24 -7.10
CA LYS A 217 -17.26 -1.37 -7.96
C LYS A 217 -15.75 -1.46 -8.26
N SER A 218 -14.92 -0.66 -7.58
CA SER A 218 -13.47 -0.58 -7.86
C SER A 218 -12.68 -1.80 -7.39
N LEU A 219 -12.16 -2.55 -8.36
CA LEU A 219 -11.50 -3.85 -8.16
C LEU A 219 -10.25 -3.82 -7.25
N LYS A 220 -9.46 -2.73 -7.30
CA LYS A 220 -8.07 -2.70 -6.78
C LYS A 220 -7.94 -2.00 -5.43
N GLY A 221 -8.43 -0.77 -5.29
CA GLY A 221 -8.37 0.00 -4.04
C GLY A 221 -9.44 -0.45 -3.05
N GLY A 222 -10.71 -0.22 -3.41
CA GLY A 222 -11.86 -0.52 -2.55
C GLY A 222 -11.83 -1.91 -1.92
N ARG A 223 -11.65 -2.98 -2.72
CA ARG A 223 -11.64 -4.36 -2.20
C ARG A 223 -10.59 -4.61 -1.10
N LEU A 224 -9.40 -4.02 -1.21
CA LEU A 224 -8.37 -4.16 -0.18
C LEU A 224 -8.84 -3.49 1.13
N VAL A 225 -9.37 -2.27 1.02
CA VAL A 225 -9.91 -1.52 2.15
C VAL A 225 -11.07 -2.26 2.81
N TYR A 226 -12.12 -2.67 2.06
CA TYR A 226 -13.26 -3.42 2.61
C TYR A 226 -12.84 -4.70 3.36
N HIS A 227 -11.89 -5.46 2.82
CA HIS A 227 -11.34 -6.65 3.50
C HIS A 227 -10.62 -6.29 4.81
N LEU A 228 -9.93 -5.16 4.86
CA LEU A 228 -9.28 -4.67 6.08
C LEU A 228 -10.29 -4.07 7.07
N VAL A 229 -11.41 -3.46 6.62
CA VAL A 229 -12.56 -3.11 7.49
C VAL A 229 -13.05 -4.38 8.17
N ALA A 230 -13.42 -5.39 7.37
CA ALA A 230 -14.00 -6.64 7.86
C ALA A 230 -13.09 -7.27 8.91
N ARG A 231 -11.81 -7.53 8.57
CA ARG A 231 -10.83 -8.12 9.50
C ARG A 231 -10.62 -7.32 10.78
N ASN A 232 -10.62 -5.98 10.73
CA ASN A 232 -10.51 -5.15 11.94
C ASN A 232 -11.80 -5.29 12.80
N THR A 233 -12.97 -5.18 12.20
CA THR A 233 -14.27 -5.31 12.89
C THR A 233 -14.59 -6.71 13.42
N GLU A 234 -14.08 -7.78 12.78
CA GLU A 234 -14.13 -9.17 13.26
C GLU A 234 -13.34 -9.33 14.56
N LEU A 235 -12.08 -8.87 14.57
CA LEU A 235 -11.15 -9.01 15.68
C LEU A 235 -11.68 -8.36 16.98
N HIS A 236 -12.52 -7.34 16.85
CA HIS A 236 -13.08 -6.59 17.98
C HIS A 236 -14.40 -7.14 18.52
N GLY A 237 -15.02 -8.11 17.84
CA GLY A 237 -16.25 -8.83 18.26
C GLY A 237 -17.53 -7.99 18.32
N ARG A 238 -17.44 -6.70 18.64
CA ARG A 238 -18.57 -5.81 18.96
C ARG A 238 -19.47 -5.48 17.76
N ILE A 239 -18.98 -5.67 16.52
CA ILE A 239 -19.74 -5.37 15.30
C ILE A 239 -19.69 -6.50 14.26
N PHE A 240 -19.70 -7.77 14.70
CA PHE A 240 -19.75 -8.96 13.83
C PHE A 240 -20.85 -8.89 12.75
N ARG A 241 -21.97 -8.20 13.02
CA ARG A 241 -23.04 -7.95 12.01
C ARG A 241 -22.64 -6.97 10.90
N SER A 242 -21.85 -5.93 11.19
CA SER A 242 -21.31 -5.03 10.16
C SER A 242 -20.18 -5.72 9.42
N ALA A 243 -19.25 -6.39 10.13
CA ALA A 243 -18.19 -7.19 9.53
C ALA A 243 -18.74 -8.17 8.47
N LEU A 244 -19.74 -8.96 8.84
CA LEU A 244 -20.38 -9.95 7.97
C LEU A 244 -21.26 -9.30 6.87
N ASN A 245 -21.65 -8.03 7.00
CA ASN A 245 -22.29 -7.29 5.92
C ASN A 245 -21.25 -6.73 4.92
N ASN A 246 -20.15 -6.17 5.42
CA ASN A 246 -19.03 -5.70 4.62
C ASN A 246 -18.37 -6.87 3.86
N GLU A 247 -18.25 -8.04 4.49
CA GLU A 247 -17.79 -9.29 3.85
C GLU A 247 -18.79 -9.74 2.76
N LYS A 248 -20.11 -9.70 3.05
CA LYS A 248 -21.17 -9.98 2.07
C LYS A 248 -21.16 -9.04 0.87
N GLU A 249 -20.85 -7.75 1.06
CA GLU A 249 -20.74 -6.79 -0.04
C GLU A 249 -19.45 -7.03 -0.84
N THR A 250 -18.33 -7.26 -0.15
CA THR A 250 -17.03 -7.67 -0.75
C THR A 250 -17.17 -8.92 -1.64
N TYR A 251 -17.98 -9.89 -1.23
CA TYR A 251 -18.33 -11.08 -2.03
C TYR A 251 -19.65 -10.98 -2.81
N GLY A 252 -20.37 -9.87 -2.71
CA GLY A 252 -21.61 -9.58 -3.44
C GLY A 252 -21.35 -8.85 -4.74
N HIS A 253 -20.25 -8.09 -4.83
CA HIS A 253 -19.79 -7.49 -6.07
C HIS A 253 -19.52 -8.55 -7.17
N PRO A 254 -19.77 -8.23 -8.46
CA PRO A 254 -19.84 -9.23 -9.54
C PRO A 254 -18.61 -10.14 -9.72
N ILE A 255 -17.43 -9.70 -9.27
CA ILE A 255 -16.16 -10.44 -9.40
C ILE A 255 -16.14 -11.73 -8.54
N SER A 256 -17.00 -11.87 -7.52
CA SER A 256 -17.15 -13.14 -6.82
C SER A 256 -17.74 -14.24 -7.71
N ASN A 257 -18.48 -13.88 -8.77
CA ASN A 257 -19.04 -14.83 -9.73
C ASN A 257 -18.03 -15.28 -10.79
N SER A 258 -16.99 -14.49 -11.09
CA SER A 258 -15.83 -14.96 -11.86
C SER A 258 -14.85 -15.80 -11.03
N LEU A 259 -14.80 -15.60 -9.70
CA LEU A 259 -14.06 -16.47 -8.78
C LEU A 259 -14.90 -17.70 -8.43
N GLY A 260 -14.78 -18.73 -9.27
CA GLY A 260 -15.65 -19.92 -9.29
C GLY A 260 -15.95 -20.57 -7.92
N GLU A 261 -17.14 -21.17 -7.81
CA GLU A 261 -17.78 -21.68 -6.59
C GLU A 261 -16.85 -22.40 -5.60
N ASN A 262 -15.86 -23.15 -6.10
CA ASN A 262 -14.93 -23.95 -5.29
C ASN A 262 -13.96 -23.10 -4.44
N ALA A 263 -13.80 -21.81 -4.74
CA ALA A 263 -13.15 -20.86 -3.83
C ALA A 263 -14.08 -20.47 -2.67
N ARG A 264 -15.32 -20.07 -2.97
CA ARG A 264 -16.35 -19.74 -1.97
C ARG A 264 -16.65 -20.92 -1.03
N ARG A 265 -16.75 -22.16 -1.54
CA ARG A 265 -16.91 -23.37 -0.71
C ARG A 265 -15.73 -23.65 0.22
N ARG A 266 -14.49 -23.35 -0.18
CA ARG A 266 -13.30 -23.53 0.68
C ARG A 266 -13.22 -22.48 1.78
N HIS A 267 -13.38 -21.18 1.46
CA HIS A 267 -13.37 -20.13 2.47
C HIS A 267 -14.50 -20.32 3.50
N ARG A 268 -15.73 -20.60 3.03
CA ARG A 268 -16.89 -20.84 3.91
C ARG A 268 -16.76 -22.08 4.80
N LYS A 269 -15.89 -23.04 4.46
CA LYS A 269 -15.48 -24.13 5.36
C LYS A 269 -14.45 -23.64 6.39
N SER A 270 -13.43 -22.89 5.97
CA SER A 270 -12.40 -22.33 6.86
C SER A 270 -12.99 -21.42 7.95
N VAL A 271 -13.89 -20.51 7.56
CA VAL A 271 -14.67 -19.68 8.50
C VAL A 271 -15.50 -20.54 9.46
N ARG A 272 -16.12 -21.62 8.97
CA ARG A 272 -16.92 -22.53 9.81
C ARG A 272 -16.07 -23.39 10.76
N SER A 273 -14.79 -23.65 10.46
CA SER A 273 -13.84 -24.27 11.40
C SER A 273 -13.26 -23.30 12.43
N GLY A 274 -13.15 -22.01 12.11
CA GLY A 274 -12.82 -20.96 13.08
C GLY A 274 -13.99 -20.57 14.00
N LEU A 275 -15.17 -21.15 13.79
CA LEU A 275 -16.44 -20.81 14.45
C LEU A 275 -16.81 -21.71 15.64
N ALA A 276 -15.89 -22.54 16.12
CA ALA A 276 -16.07 -23.37 17.30
C ALA A 276 -15.57 -22.63 18.56
N PRO A 277 -16.44 -22.23 19.51
CA PRO A 277 -15.98 -21.73 20.80
C PRO A 277 -15.30 -22.88 21.56
N SER A 278 -14.14 -22.61 22.15
CA SER A 278 -13.51 -23.54 23.08
C SER A 278 -14.23 -23.49 24.43
N GLU A 279 -15.37 -24.20 24.54
CA GLU A 279 -16.12 -24.28 25.80
C GLU A 279 -15.23 -24.89 26.92
N PRO A 280 -15.11 -24.22 28.09
CA PRO A 280 -14.40 -24.79 29.22
C PRO A 280 -15.18 -25.98 29.76
N LYS A 281 -14.54 -27.15 29.85
CA LYS A 281 -15.17 -28.42 30.28
C LYS A 281 -15.51 -28.42 31.78
N THR A 282 -16.54 -27.71 32.19
CA THR A 282 -17.15 -27.87 33.51
C THR A 282 -17.85 -29.23 33.59
N GLY A 283 -17.39 -30.10 34.49
CA GLY A 283 -17.83 -31.49 34.54
C GLY A 283 -19.27 -31.68 35.01
N ARG A 284 -19.96 -32.66 34.43
CA ARG A 284 -21.10 -33.35 35.05
C ARG A 284 -20.86 -34.85 35.07
N VAL A 285 -20.76 -35.40 36.28
CA VAL A 285 -20.72 -36.85 36.51
C VAL A 285 -22.14 -37.40 36.39
N VAL A 286 -22.34 -38.39 35.52
CA VAL A 286 -23.58 -39.16 35.38
C VAL A 286 -23.18 -40.65 35.24
N PRO A 287 -23.83 -41.59 35.94
CA PRO A 287 -23.15 -42.81 36.40
C PRO A 287 -23.11 -43.98 35.40
N ALA A 288 -22.18 -44.90 35.64
CA ALA A 288 -21.98 -46.11 34.86
C ALA A 288 -23.18 -47.08 34.93
N ARG A 289 -23.62 -47.59 33.77
CA ARG A 289 -24.68 -48.60 33.66
C ARG A 289 -24.13 -49.92 33.14
N LYS A 290 -23.81 -50.84 34.06
CA LYS A 290 -23.40 -52.22 33.72
C LYS A 290 -24.50 -52.96 32.95
N LYS A 291 -24.11 -53.77 31.97
CA LYS A 291 -24.67 -55.11 31.70
C LYS A 291 -23.63 -55.95 30.96
N ASN A 292 -23.58 -57.25 31.29
CA ASN A 292 -22.49 -58.17 30.92
C ASN A 292 -22.98 -59.25 29.95
N GLY A 293 -22.05 -59.93 29.27
CA GLY A 293 -22.30 -61.15 28.48
C GLY A 293 -21.24 -61.31 27.38
N THR A 294 -20.01 -61.77 27.66
CA THR A 294 -19.56 -63.20 27.67
C THR A 294 -19.66 -63.86 26.29
N ASN A 295 -18.68 -64.63 25.78
CA ASN A 295 -17.60 -65.39 26.44
C ASN A 295 -16.53 -65.78 25.37
N LEU A 296 -15.20 -65.80 25.61
CA LEU A 296 -14.31 -66.89 26.11
C LEU A 296 -12.85 -66.57 25.61
N PRO A 297 -11.77 -67.25 26.06
CA PRO A 297 -11.23 -67.40 27.42
C PRO A 297 -9.74 -66.96 27.54
N THR A 298 -9.19 -66.93 28.76
CA THR A 298 -7.73 -66.81 29.03
C THR A 298 -7.13 -68.14 29.51
N PRO A 299 -5.81 -68.36 29.30
CA PRO A 299 -4.85 -68.40 30.42
C PRO A 299 -3.60 -67.51 30.16
N LYS A 300 -3.03 -66.78 31.14
CA LYS A 300 -2.16 -67.21 32.27
C LYS A 300 -0.78 -67.74 31.80
N TRP A 301 0.37 -67.33 32.33
CA TRP A 301 0.71 -66.33 33.38
C TRP A 301 1.80 -65.37 32.79
N GLU A 302 2.85 -64.80 33.41
CA GLU A 302 3.39 -64.85 34.78
C GLU A 302 4.19 -63.59 35.19
N LYS A 303 4.46 -63.48 36.50
CA LYS A 303 5.07 -62.35 37.24
C LYS A 303 6.58 -62.14 36.99
N LEU A 304 7.04 -60.89 37.16
CA LEU A 304 7.68 -60.44 38.41
C LEU A 304 7.32 -58.96 38.68
#